data_AF-A0A949XIR2-F1
#
_entry.id   AF-A0A949XIR2-F1
#
_cell.length_a   1.000
_cell.length_b   1.000
_cell.length_c   1.000
_cell.angle_alpha   90.00
_cell.angle_beta   90.00
_cell.angle_gamma   90.00
#
_symmetry.space_group_name_H-M   'P 1'
#
loop_
_entity.id
_entity.type
_entity.pdbx_description
1 polymer ?
#
loop_
_entity_poly.entity_id
_entity_poly.type
_entity_poly.pdbx_seq_one_letter_code
_entity_poly.pdbx_strand_id
1 'polypeptide(L)'
;MINLSQETEALARRLADAQSVSIDTAVRQALKASAHAVGIDTVPGRPRDRSPEAIAARRACIDQTVREIAAMPVLDPRSPREIIDDLNAL
;
A
#
# COMPACT_ATOMS: atom_id res chain seq x y z
N MET A 1 -2.70 -27.28 -9.19
CA MET A 1 -2.13 -27.80 -7.93
C MET A 1 -0.66 -27.45 -7.91
N ILE A 2 -0.22 -26.66 -6.94
CA ILE A 2 1.21 -26.42 -6.73
C ILE A 2 1.73 -27.69 -6.05
N ASN A 3 2.69 -28.38 -6.65
CA ASN A 3 3.37 -29.49 -5.99
C ASN A 3 4.34 -28.90 -4.96
N LEU A 4 3.93 -28.94 -3.68
CA LEU A 4 4.79 -28.56 -2.57
C LEU A 4 5.72 -29.74 -2.23
N SER A 5 6.91 -29.44 -1.74
CA SER A 5 7.78 -30.46 -1.15
C SER A 5 7.10 -31.07 0.08
N GLN A 6 7.39 -32.35 0.38
CA GLN A 6 6.86 -33.04 1.57
C GLN A 6 7.15 -32.28 2.87
N GLU A 7 8.29 -31.61 2.94
CA GLU A 7 8.67 -30.79 4.09
C GLU A 7 7.75 -29.56 4.26
N THR A 8 7.41 -28.91 3.15
CA THR A 8 6.51 -27.76 3.13
C THR A 8 5.08 -28.15 3.48
N GLU A 9 4.63 -29.33 3.03
CA GLU A 9 3.32 -29.87 3.40
C GLU A 9 3.24 -30.20 4.90
N ALA A 10 4.29 -30.81 5.47
CA ALA A 10 4.37 -31.09 6.90
C ALA A 10 4.40 -29.81 7.74
N LEU A 11 5.01 -28.74 7.25
CA LEU A 11 4.98 -27.43 7.90
C LEU A 11 3.59 -26.79 7.81
N ALA A 12 2.96 -26.82 6.64
CA ALA A 12 1.63 -26.28 6.42
C ALA A 12 0.57 -26.98 7.29
N ARG A 13 0.68 -28.30 7.47
CA ARG A 13 -0.20 -29.06 8.35
C ARG A 13 -0.03 -28.69 9.82
N ARG A 14 1.21 -28.60 10.32
CA ARG A 14 1.49 -28.12 11.69
C ARG A 14 0.95 -26.71 11.94
N LEU A 15 1.07 -25.82 10.95
CA LEU A 15 0.57 -24.45 11.04
C LEU A 15 -0.97 -24.40 11.05
N ALA A 16 -1.61 -25.25 10.23
CA ALA A 16 -3.06 -25.40 10.21
C ALA A 16 -3.62 -25.97 11.51
N ASP A 17 -2.96 -27.00 12.08
CA ASP A 17 -3.33 -27.61 13.34
C ASP A 17 -3.20 -26.63 14.51
N ALA A 18 -2.14 -25.81 14.53
CA ALA A 18 -1.93 -24.79 15.56
C ALA A 18 -2.96 -23.65 15.52
N GLN A 19 -3.54 -23.40 14.35
CA GLN A 19 -4.51 -22.32 14.12
C GLN A 19 -5.96 -22.83 14.02
N SER A 20 -6.19 -24.13 14.14
CA SER A 20 -7.51 -24.78 13.98
C SER A 20 -8.24 -24.39 12.69
N VAL A 21 -7.50 -24.28 11.58
CA VAL A 21 -8.04 -23.91 10.25
C VAL A 21 -7.62 -24.92 9.19
N SER A 22 -8.24 -24.87 8.01
CA SER A 22 -7.82 -25.71 6.90
C SER A 22 -6.42 -25.33 6.38
N ILE A 23 -5.69 -26.30 5.83
CA ILE A 23 -4.34 -26.08 5.27
C ILE A 23 -4.34 -24.98 4.22
N ASP A 24 -5.35 -24.94 3.33
CA ASP A 24 -5.46 -23.87 2.32
C ASP A 24 -5.58 -22.48 2.98
N THR A 25 -6.37 -22.38 4.05
CA THR A 25 -6.58 -21.13 4.78
C THR A 25 -5.30 -20.69 5.49
N ALA A 26 -4.62 -21.63 6.16
CA ALA A 26 -3.37 -21.43 6.88
C ALA A 26 -2.26 -20.93 5.94
N VAL A 27 -2.10 -21.58 4.78
CA VAL A 27 -1.13 -21.20 3.74
C VAL A 27 -1.47 -19.84 3.15
N ARG A 28 -2.75 -19.59 2.85
CA ARG A 28 -3.21 -18.29 2.32
C ARG A 28 -2.94 -17.15 3.29
N GLN A 29 -3.20 -17.35 4.58
CA GLN A 29 -2.93 -16.34 5.61
C GLN A 29 -1.42 -16.08 5.78
N ALA A 30 -0.60 -17.14 5.81
CA ALA A 30 0.85 -17.02 5.91
C ALA A 30 1.45 -16.26 4.70
N LEU A 31 1.00 -16.58 3.48
CA LEU A 31 1.40 -15.87 2.27
C LEU A 31 0.96 -14.41 2.30
N LYS A 32 -0.26 -14.12 2.75
CA LYS A 32 -0.76 -12.75 2.88
C LYS A 32 0.04 -11.94 3.91
N ALA A 33 0.33 -12.53 5.06
CA ALA A 33 1.16 -11.90 6.09
C ALA A 33 2.58 -11.61 5.57
N SER A 34 3.18 -12.56 4.86
CA SER A 34 4.50 -12.38 4.23
C SER A 34 4.46 -11.31 3.13
N ALA A 35 3.43 -11.28 2.29
CA ALA A 35 3.26 -10.28 1.26
C ALA A 35 3.07 -8.88 1.85
N HIS A 36 2.33 -8.76 2.95
CA HIS A 36 2.19 -7.50 3.69
C HIS A 36 3.52 -7.05 4.32
N ALA A 37 4.27 -7.96 4.95
CA ALA A 37 5.55 -7.66 5.59
C ALA A 37 6.61 -7.15 4.60
N VAL A 38 6.58 -7.65 3.36
CA VAL A 38 7.50 -7.24 2.28
C VAL A 38 6.93 -6.06 1.46
N GLY A 39 5.74 -5.56 1.81
CA GLY A 39 5.10 -4.44 1.10
C GLY A 39 4.57 -4.79 -0.30
N ILE A 40 4.42 -6.08 -0.61
CA ILE A 40 3.83 -6.57 -1.86
C ILE A 40 2.30 -6.42 -1.82
N ASP A 41 1.71 -6.60 -0.63
CA ASP A 41 0.27 -6.43 -0.39
C ASP A 41 -0.07 -5.00 0.08
N THR A 42 0.63 -3.98 -0.45
CA THR A 42 0.12 -2.60 -0.40
C THR A 42 -1.04 -2.51 -1.37
N VAL A 43 -2.20 -3.03 -0.94
CA VAL A 43 -3.56 -2.88 -1.48
C VAL A 43 -3.61 -2.64 -3.00
N PRO A 44 -4.05 -3.63 -3.81
CA PRO A 44 -4.46 -3.32 -5.18
C PRO A 44 -5.54 -2.25 -5.07
N GLY A 45 -5.23 -1.06 -5.57
CA GLY A 45 -6.00 0.16 -5.31
C GLY A 45 -7.48 -0.13 -5.45
N ARG A 46 -8.22 -0.01 -4.33
CA ARG A 46 -9.68 -0.13 -4.33
C ARG A 46 -10.18 0.69 -5.53
N PRO A 47 -10.99 0.12 -6.44
CA PRO A 47 -11.48 0.86 -7.59
C PRO A 47 -12.04 2.18 -7.08
N ARG A 48 -11.43 3.29 -7.51
CA ARG A 48 -11.90 4.61 -7.09
C ARG A 48 -13.35 4.70 -7.50
N ASP A 49 -14.23 5.06 -6.57
CA ASP A 49 -15.60 5.36 -6.92
C ASP A 49 -15.58 6.49 -7.97
N ARG A 50 -16.23 6.22 -9.11
CA ARG A 50 -16.31 7.14 -10.26
C ARG A 50 -17.69 7.79 -10.35
N SER A 51 -18.54 7.62 -9.33
CA SER A 51 -19.79 8.37 -9.24
C SER A 51 -19.52 9.88 -9.31
N PRO A 52 -20.39 10.66 -9.97
CA PRO A 52 -20.23 12.12 -10.03
C PRO A 52 -20.11 12.75 -8.64
N GLU A 53 -20.83 12.22 -7.66
CA GLU A 53 -20.78 12.66 -6.26
C GLU A 53 -19.41 12.42 -5.62
N ALA A 54 -18.85 11.22 -5.77
CA ALA A 54 -17.51 10.91 -5.23
C ALA A 54 -16.42 11.77 -5.90
N ILE A 55 -16.55 12.04 -7.20
CA ILE A 55 -15.63 12.93 -7.92
C ILE A 55 -15.75 14.37 -7.40
N ALA A 56 -16.97 14.88 -7.22
CA ALA A 56 -17.22 16.22 -6.69
C ALA A 56 -16.70 16.37 -5.26
N ALA A 57 -16.96 15.39 -4.39
CA ALA A 57 -16.46 15.38 -3.01
C ALA A 57 -14.93 15.37 -2.96
N ARG A 58 -14.29 14.53 -3.79
CA ARG A 58 -12.83 14.49 -3.89
C ARG A 58 -12.26 15.81 -4.41
N ARG A 59 -12.92 16.44 -5.38
CA ARG A 59 -12.50 17.74 -5.91
C ARG A 59 -12.60 18.83 -4.86
N ALA A 60 -13.71 18.90 -4.13
CA ALA A 60 -13.89 19.85 -3.04
C ALA A 60 -12.82 19.70 -1.95
N CYS A 61 -12.48 18.45 -1.60
CA CYS A 61 -11.39 18.17 -0.66
C CYS A 61 -10.04 18.68 -1.16
N ILE A 62 -9.69 18.38 -2.43
CA ILE A 62 -8.43 18.86 -3.04
C ILE A 62 -8.40 20.39 -3.09
N ASP A 63 -9.48 21.02 -3.53
CA ASP A 63 -9.54 22.48 -3.64
C ASP A 63 -9.40 23.16 -2.27
N GLN A 64 -9.94 22.57 -1.20
CA GLN A 64 -9.75 23.04 0.17
C GLN A 64 -8.28 22.94 0.60
N THR A 65 -7.63 21.80 0.39
CA THR A 65 -6.21 21.62 0.71
C THR A 65 -5.32 22.58 -0.09
N VAL A 66 -5.63 22.81 -1.37
CA VAL A 66 -4.90 23.78 -2.21
C VAL A 66 -5.01 25.19 -1.64
N ARG A 67 -6.20 25.60 -1.18
CA ARG A 67 -6.40 26.91 -0.53
C ARG A 67 -5.58 27.04 0.74
N GLU A 68 -5.58 26.00 1.58
CA GLU A 68 -4.80 25.99 2.81
C GLU A 68 -3.30 26.12 2.52
N ILE A 69 -2.77 25.32 1.59
CA ILE A 69 -1.35 25.37 1.20
C ILE A 69 -0.99 26.72 0.57
N ALA A 70 -1.85 27.25 -0.30
CA ALA A 70 -1.58 28.54 -0.96
C ALA A 70 -1.57 29.73 0.00
N ALA A 71 -2.23 29.61 1.17
CA ALA A 71 -2.20 30.62 2.21
C ALA A 71 -0.96 30.51 3.13
N MET A 72 -0.20 29.41 3.05
CA MET A 72 1.00 29.24 3.85
C MET A 72 2.17 30.07 3.31
N PRO A 73 3.05 30.59 4.18
CA PRO A 73 4.24 31.30 3.75
C PRO A 73 5.18 30.34 3.00
N VAL A 74 5.82 30.87 1.96
CA VAL A 74 6.86 30.15 1.22
C VAL A 74 8.13 30.08 2.09
N LEU A 75 8.53 28.87 2.47
CA LEU A 75 9.69 28.64 3.34
C LEU A 75 11.02 28.71 2.58
N ASP A 76 11.04 28.24 1.34
CA ASP A 76 12.20 28.28 0.44
C ASP A 76 11.80 28.99 -0.85
N PRO A 77 12.38 30.16 -1.16
CA PRO A 77 12.05 30.91 -2.37
C PRO A 77 12.71 30.31 -3.63
N ARG A 78 13.61 29.34 -3.50
CA ARG A 78 14.27 28.69 -4.63
C ARG A 78 13.25 27.97 -5.50
N SER A 79 13.50 27.98 -6.80
CA SER A 79 12.70 27.22 -7.74
C SER A 79 12.90 25.71 -7.52
N PRO A 80 11.91 24.86 -7.91
CA PRO A 80 12.06 23.41 -7.83
C PRO A 80 13.32 22.87 -8.53
N ARG A 81 13.77 23.53 -9.61
CA ARG A 81 14.95 23.12 -10.36
C ARG A 81 16.23 23.38 -9.58
N GLU A 82 16.37 24.57 -8.98
CA GLU A 82 17.51 24.91 -8.14
C GLU A 82 17.62 24.00 -6.92
N ILE A 83 16.48 23.60 -6.33
CA ILE A 83 16.45 22.65 -5.21
C ILE A 83 16.96 21.26 -5.64
N ILE A 84 16.51 20.77 -6.81
CA ILE A 84 16.92 19.45 -7.32
C ILE A 84 18.41 19.45 -7.71
N ASP A 85 18.88 20.50 -8.36
CA ASP A 85 20.27 20.59 -8.82
C ASP A 85 21.24 20.64 -7.62
N ASP A 86 20.87 21.30 -6.51
CA ASP A 86 21.62 21.34 -5.25
C ASP A 86 21.69 19.96 -4.57
N LEU A 87 20.57 19.22 -4.53
CA LEU A 87 20.53 17.85 -3.97
C LEU A 87 21.42 16.86 -4.73
N ASN A 88 21.56 17.02 -6.05
CA ASN A 88 22.39 16.15 -6.88
C ASN A 88 23.89 16.52 -6.85
N ALA A 89 24.25 17.65 -6.24
CA ALA A 89 25.63 18.11 -6.12
C ALA A 89 26.32 17.62 -4.81
N LEU A 90 25.58 16.93 -3.94
CA LEU A 90 26.05 16.27 -2.70
C LEU A 90 26.44 14.81 -2.94
#